data_AF-A0A359FYC6-F1
#
_entry.id   AF-A0A359FYC6-F1
#
_cell.length_a   1.000
_cell.length_b   1.000
_cell.length_c   1.000
_cell.angle_alpha   90.00
_cell.angle_beta   90.00
_cell.angle_gamma   90.00
#
_symmetry.space_group_name_H-M   'P 1'
#
loop_
_entity.id
_entity.type
_entity.pdbx_description
1 polymer ?
#
loop_
_entity_poly.entity_id
_entity_poly.type
_entity_poly.pdbx_seq_one_letter_code
_entity_poly.pdbx_strand_id
1 'polypeptide(L)'
;MKSKAIILTALVVLGLSNVALANSPAEPAAEPVANNAITGIVLDKTTGEALTGVEVRVEGTDLKTYTDFDGKFVFDGVKAGEYKVKANYISYQDCETKAIKVNRNEFHALNMQLETVNN
;
A
#
# COMPACT_ATOMS: atom_id res chain seq x y z
N MET A 1 -65.61 17.78 -41.25
CA MET A 1 -64.81 16.54 -41.33
C MET A 1 -63.41 16.85 -40.81
N LYS A 2 -62.96 16.38 -39.64
CA LYS A 2 -62.41 15.02 -39.37
C LYS A 2 -61.24 14.74 -40.34
N SER A 3 -59.96 14.63 -39.96
CA SER A 3 -59.41 13.75 -38.91
C SER A 3 -57.97 14.11 -38.53
N LYS A 4 -57.58 13.66 -37.34
CA LYS A 4 -56.31 13.80 -36.61
C LYS A 4 -55.16 13.03 -37.27
N ALA A 5 -53.92 13.51 -37.14
CA ALA A 5 -52.71 12.70 -37.33
C ALA A 5 -51.79 12.88 -36.10
N ILE A 6 -51.60 11.79 -35.36
CA ILE A 6 -50.78 11.67 -34.15
C ILE A 6 -49.92 10.40 -34.36
N ILE A 7 -48.59 10.61 -34.37
CA ILE A 7 -47.48 9.82 -33.79
C ILE A 7 -47.48 8.29 -34.04
N LEU A 8 -46.33 7.73 -34.47
CA LEU A 8 -45.65 6.64 -33.74
C LEU A 8 -44.29 6.29 -34.35
N THR A 9 -43.26 6.46 -33.53
CA THR A 9 -41.83 6.30 -33.78
C THR A 9 -41.39 4.83 -33.68
N ALA A 10 -40.56 4.44 -34.64
CA ALA A 10 -39.39 3.54 -34.56
C ALA A 10 -39.50 2.16 -33.88
N LEU A 11 -39.58 1.14 -34.75
CA LEU A 11 -38.81 -0.12 -34.78
C LEU A 11 -38.41 -0.78 -33.45
N VAL A 12 -39.07 -1.90 -33.12
CA VAL A 12 -38.54 -2.95 -32.25
C VAL A 12 -38.15 -4.13 -33.15
N VAL A 13 -36.86 -4.45 -33.23
CA VAL A 13 -36.35 -5.66 -33.88
C VAL A 13 -36.03 -6.67 -32.79
N LEU A 14 -36.83 -7.74 -32.74
CA LEU A 14 -36.55 -8.94 -31.95
C LEU A 14 -35.63 -9.86 -32.77
N GLY A 15 -34.35 -9.92 -32.38
CA GLY A 15 -33.40 -10.91 -32.86
C GLY A 15 -32.91 -11.76 -31.70
N LEU A 16 -33.42 -13.00 -31.60
CA LEU A 16 -32.87 -14.03 -30.72
C LEU A 16 -31.67 -14.66 -31.42
N SER A 17 -30.51 -14.71 -30.76
CA SER A 17 -29.40 -15.58 -31.15
C SER A 17 -28.69 -16.07 -29.90
N ASN A 18 -28.84 -17.36 -29.62
CA ASN A 18 -28.03 -18.07 -28.64
C ASN A 18 -26.62 -18.25 -29.21
N VAL A 19 -25.60 -17.82 -28.46
CA VAL A 19 -24.22 -18.25 -28.68
C VAL A 19 -23.77 -18.95 -27.41
N ALA A 20 -23.47 -20.25 -27.52
CA ALA A 20 -22.97 -21.08 -26.44
C ALA A 20 -21.49 -21.42 -26.69
N LEU A 21 -20.73 -21.48 -25.60
CA LEU A 21 -19.47 -22.22 -25.39
C LEU A 21 -18.18 -21.69 -26.04
N ALA A 22 -17.45 -20.87 -25.28
CA ALA A 22 -16.02 -21.07 -24.97
C ALA A 22 -15.52 -19.93 -24.07
N ASN A 23 -15.57 -20.11 -22.75
CA ASN A 23 -14.77 -19.28 -21.85
C ASN A 23 -13.72 -20.17 -21.18
N SER A 24 -12.50 -20.09 -21.71
CA SER A 24 -11.29 -20.61 -21.10
C SER A 24 -11.17 -20.17 -19.64
N PRO A 25 -10.53 -20.96 -18.75
CA PRO A 25 -10.33 -20.57 -17.36
C PRO A 25 -9.49 -19.28 -17.35
N ALA A 26 -10.11 -18.18 -16.95
CA ALA A 26 -9.43 -16.92 -16.77
C ALA A 26 -8.26 -17.13 -15.80
N GLU A 27 -7.07 -16.77 -16.25
CA GLU A 27 -5.86 -16.62 -15.44
C GLU A 27 -6.17 -15.93 -14.09
N PRO A 28 -5.45 -16.28 -13.00
CA PRO A 28 -5.60 -15.58 -11.73
C PRO A 28 -5.41 -14.09 -11.98
N ALA A 29 -6.47 -13.31 -11.73
CA ALA A 29 -6.40 -11.86 -11.77
C ALA A 29 -5.25 -11.42 -10.87
N ALA A 30 -4.17 -10.93 -11.46
CA ALA A 30 -3.13 -10.23 -10.73
C ALA A 30 -3.82 -9.10 -9.98
N GLU A 31 -3.88 -9.22 -8.65
CA GLU A 31 -4.41 -8.16 -7.80
C GLU A 31 -3.64 -6.87 -8.13
N PRO A 32 -4.30 -5.71 -8.24
CA PRO A 32 -3.62 -4.46 -8.53
C PRO A 32 -2.50 -4.28 -7.52
N VAL A 33 -1.25 -4.27 -7.99
CA VAL A 33 -0.07 -4.01 -7.18
C VAL A 33 -0.27 -2.61 -6.61
N ALA A 34 -0.71 -2.52 -5.37
CA ALA A 34 -1.00 -1.25 -4.75
C ALA A 34 0.34 -0.52 -4.63
N ASN A 35 0.47 0.65 -5.27
CA ASN A 35 1.66 1.51 -5.21
C ASN A 35 1.70 2.22 -3.84
N ASN A 36 1.80 1.41 -2.79
CA ASN A 36 1.81 1.87 -1.42
C ASN A 36 3.22 1.66 -0.92
N ALA A 37 3.84 2.72 -0.42
CA ALA A 37 5.16 2.60 0.17
C ALA A 37 5.24 3.28 1.53
N ILE A 38 5.90 2.60 2.46
CA ILE A 38 6.34 3.19 3.72
C ILE A 38 7.81 3.50 3.54
N THR A 39 8.14 4.78 3.62
CA THR A 39 9.51 5.29 3.58
C THR A 39 9.84 5.92 4.91
N GLY A 40 11.11 6.08 5.20
CA GLY A 40 11.49 6.87 6.36
C GLY A 40 12.99 7.00 6.53
N ILE A 41 13.35 7.63 7.63
CA ILE A 41 14.71 7.81 8.08
C ILE A 41 14.81 7.42 9.56
N VAL A 42 15.94 6.82 9.92
CA VAL A 42 16.28 6.46 11.29
C VAL A 42 17.50 7.25 11.74
N LEU A 43 17.34 7.96 12.84
CA LEU A 43 18.36 8.85 13.39
C LEU A 43 18.68 8.49 14.84
N ASP A 44 19.90 8.77 15.28
CA ASP A 44 20.25 8.83 16.69
C ASP A 44 19.56 10.04 17.33
N LYS A 45 18.82 9.84 18.42
CA LYS A 45 18.09 10.92 19.09
C LYS A 45 19.02 11.95 19.75
N THR A 46 20.20 11.52 20.20
CA THR A 46 21.18 12.35 20.91
C THR A 46 22.03 13.15 19.94
N THR A 47 22.58 12.50 18.91
CA THR A 47 23.51 13.15 17.97
C THR A 47 22.82 13.71 16.73
N GLY A 48 21.63 13.19 16.39
CA GLY A 48 20.93 13.51 15.15
C GLY A 48 21.53 12.84 13.91
N GLU A 49 22.51 11.94 14.10
CA GLU A 49 23.17 11.24 13.00
C GLU A 49 22.29 10.15 12.39
N ALA A 50 22.46 9.91 11.09
CA ALA A 50 21.78 8.84 10.40
C ALA A 50 22.30 7.47 10.83
N LEU A 51 21.39 6.56 11.18
CA LEU A 51 21.73 5.20 11.59
C LEU A 51 21.58 4.24 10.42
N THR A 52 22.72 3.70 9.97
CA THR A 52 22.78 2.68 8.93
C THR A 52 22.68 1.26 9.52
N GLY A 53 22.10 0.33 8.78
CA GLY A 53 22.00 -1.08 9.20
C GLY A 53 20.98 -1.34 10.32
N VAL A 54 20.09 -0.40 10.60
CA VAL A 54 18.97 -0.58 11.56
C VAL A 54 17.97 -1.57 10.95
N GLU A 55 17.59 -2.61 11.69
CA GLU A 55 16.47 -3.47 11.29
C GLU A 55 15.18 -2.69 11.46
N VAL A 56 14.44 -2.51 10.35
CA VAL A 56 13.09 -1.96 10.37
C VAL A 56 12.12 -3.05 9.96
N ARG A 57 11.04 -3.22 10.73
CA ARG A 57 10.00 -4.23 10.49
C ARG A 57 8.63 -3.61 10.58
N VAL A 58 7.72 -4.09 9.73
CA VAL A 58 6.29 -3.78 9.85
C VAL A 58 5.64 -4.86 10.72
N GLU A 59 5.20 -4.49 11.91
CA GLU A 59 4.59 -5.39 12.89
C GLU A 59 3.34 -6.07 12.32
N GLY A 60 3.19 -7.37 12.62
CA GLY A 60 2.10 -8.18 12.09
C GLY A 60 2.29 -8.65 10.64
N THR A 61 3.46 -8.38 10.04
CA THR A 61 3.82 -8.87 8.70
C THR A 61 5.24 -9.45 8.69
N ASP A 62 5.59 -10.17 7.63
CA ASP A 62 6.96 -10.64 7.38
C ASP A 62 7.84 -9.59 6.68
N LEU A 63 7.33 -8.36 6.50
CA LEU A 63 8.08 -7.28 5.85
C LEU A 63 9.14 -6.73 6.82
N LYS A 64 10.40 -6.90 6.42
CA LYS A 64 11.57 -6.31 7.07
C LYS A 64 12.53 -5.75 6.04
N THR A 65 13.23 -4.68 6.43
CA THR A 65 14.26 -4.03 5.63
C THR A 65 15.35 -3.49 6.56
N TYR A 66 16.45 -3.03 5.99
CA TYR A 66 17.54 -2.40 6.73
C TYR A 66 17.78 -0.98 6.21
N THR A 67 18.16 -0.08 7.11
CA THR A 67 18.48 1.29 6.70
C THR A 67 19.78 1.37 5.91
N ASP A 68 19.83 2.25 4.92
CA ASP A 68 21.04 2.51 4.12
C ASP A 68 22.02 3.47 4.82
N PHE A 69 23.05 3.96 4.12
CA PHE A 69 24.07 4.85 4.70
C PHE A 69 23.52 6.23 5.11
N ASP A 70 22.46 6.70 4.46
CA ASP A 70 21.73 7.91 4.85
C ASP A 70 20.67 7.62 5.94
N GLY A 71 20.64 6.41 6.49
CA GLY A 71 19.67 5.98 7.50
C GLY A 71 18.24 5.83 6.96
N LYS A 72 18.04 5.84 5.63
CA LYS A 72 16.71 5.75 5.03
C LYS A 72 16.30 4.30 4.84
N PHE A 73 15.00 4.07 4.77
CA PHE A 73 14.43 2.77 4.46
C PHE A 73 13.20 2.92 3.58
N VAL A 74 12.88 1.84 2.87
CA VAL A 74 11.69 1.74 2.03
C VAL A 74 11.07 0.36 2.14
N PHE A 75 9.75 0.33 2.23
CA PHE A 75 8.90 -0.83 2.03
C PHE A 75 7.97 -0.55 0.86
N ASP A 76 8.17 -1.25 -0.25
CA ASP A 76 7.29 -1.17 -1.41
C ASP A 76 6.18 -2.23 -1.34
N GLY A 77 5.02 -1.91 -1.92
CA GLY A 77 3.91 -2.85 -2.06
C GLY A 77 3.23 -3.20 -0.73
N VAL A 78 3.23 -2.29 0.24
CA VAL A 78 2.59 -2.52 1.54
C VAL A 78 1.07 -2.57 1.36
N LYS A 79 0.44 -3.69 1.72
CA LYS A 79 -1.02 -3.82 1.61
C LYS A 79 -1.70 -2.72 2.43
N ALA A 80 -2.87 -2.26 1.97
CA ALA A 80 -3.63 -1.28 2.73
C ALA A 80 -4.10 -1.90 4.05
N GLY A 81 -3.93 -1.19 5.15
CA GLY A 81 -4.15 -1.70 6.49
C GLY A 81 -3.60 -0.75 7.55
N GLU A 82 -3.76 -1.10 8.81
CA GLU A 82 -3.18 -0.35 9.93
C GLU A 82 -2.00 -1.14 10.49
N TYR A 83 -0.83 -0.52 10.51
CA TYR A 83 0.43 -1.18 10.89
C TYR A 83 1.22 -0.32 11.86
N LYS A 84 2.07 -0.97 12.65
CA LYS A 84 3.13 -0.27 13.37
C LYS A 84 4.47 -0.63 12.74
N VAL A 85 5.40 0.30 12.80
CA VAL A 85 6.77 0.08 12.34
C VAL A 85 7.67 0.05 13.55
N LYS A 86 8.48 -1.00 13.65
CA LYS A 86 9.44 -1.19 14.72
C LYS A 86 10.86 -1.10 14.16
N ALA A 87 11.70 -0.34 14.82
CA ALA A 87 13.13 -0.25 14.55
C ALA A 87 13.92 -0.87 15.71
N ASN A 88 14.86 -1.76 15.36
CA ASN A 88 15.77 -2.41 16.30
C ASN A 88 17.21 -2.24 15.83
N TYR A 89 18.08 -1.85 16.76
CA TYR A 89 19.49 -1.68 16.48
C TYR A 89 20.34 -1.98 17.72
N ILE A 90 21.52 -2.55 17.51
CA ILE A 90 22.41 -2.98 18.60
C ILE A 90 22.85 -1.76 19.41
N SER A 91 22.79 -1.86 20.74
CA SER A 91 23.11 -0.78 21.70
C SER A 91 22.11 0.39 21.71
N TYR A 92 20.98 0.27 21.02
CA TYR A 92 19.88 1.22 21.05
C TYR A 92 18.61 0.60 21.65
N GLN A 93 17.75 1.44 22.20
CA GLN A 93 16.42 1.06 22.63
C GLN A 93 15.52 0.87 21.41
N ASP A 94 14.73 -0.20 21.44
CA ASP A 94 13.69 -0.47 20.44
C ASP A 94 12.74 0.73 20.32
N CYS A 95 12.50 1.17 19.09
CA CYS A 95 11.53 2.23 18.81
C CYS A 95 10.34 1.63 18.04
N GLU A 96 9.12 1.90 18.49
CA GLU A 96 7.89 1.52 17.79
C GLU A 96 7.09 2.79 17.46
N THR A 97 6.62 2.90 16.22
CA THR A 97 5.74 4.00 15.82
C THR A 97 4.33 3.79 16.33
N LYS A 98 3.54 4.87 16.35
CA LYS A 98 2.08 4.75 16.42
C LYS A 98 1.57 3.95 15.22
N ALA A 99 0.35 3.45 15.34
CA ALA A 99 -0.37 2.82 14.25
C ALA A 99 -0.52 3.80 13.07
N ILE A 100 0.01 3.41 11.92
CA ILE A 100 -0.05 4.14 10.65
C ILE A 100 -1.06 3.43 9.77
N LYS A 101 -2.04 4.20 9.30
CA LYS A 101 -3.05 3.71 8.38
C LYS A 101 -2.54 3.86 6.95
N VAL A 102 -2.14 2.75 6.35
CA VAL A 102 -1.69 2.66 4.95
C VAL A 102 -2.91 2.59 4.04
N ASN A 103 -3.11 3.62 3.22
CA ASN A 103 -4.14 3.63 2.18
C ASN A 103 -3.55 3.31 0.80
N ARG A 104 -4.42 3.04 -0.18
CA ARG A 104 -4.00 2.82 -1.57
C ARG A 104 -3.45 4.11 -2.18
N ASN A 105 -2.33 4.01 -2.91
CA ASN A 105 -1.65 5.13 -3.56
C ASN A 105 -1.18 6.22 -2.59
N GLU A 106 -0.90 5.86 -1.33
CA GLU A 106 -0.37 6.78 -0.33
C GLU A 106 1.09 6.42 0.03
N PHE A 107 1.91 7.46 0.19
CA PHE A 107 3.28 7.34 0.68
C PHE A 107 3.33 7.82 2.13
N HIS A 108 3.79 6.95 3.03
CA HIS A 108 3.99 7.31 4.42
C HIS A 108 5.47 7.55 4.66
N ALA A 109 5.82 8.76 5.10
CA ALA A 109 7.18 9.10 5.51
C ALA A 109 7.28 9.06 7.05
N LEU A 110 8.19 8.25 7.57
CA LEU A 110 8.40 8.08 9.00
C LEU A 110 9.76 8.64 9.40
N ASN A 111 9.80 9.33 10.53
CA ASN A 111 11.04 9.70 11.18
C ASN A 111 11.10 8.95 12.51
N MET A 112 12.05 8.04 12.62
CA MET A 112 12.28 7.24 13.82
C MET A 112 13.57 7.70 14.47
N GLN A 113 13.50 8.04 15.75
CA GLN A 113 14.66 8.45 16.53
C GLN A 113 14.93 7.41 17.60
N LEU A 114 16.10 6.80 17.56
CA LEU A 114 16.49 5.76 18.51
C LEU A 114 17.33 6.37 19.64
N GLU A 115 17.10 5.87 20.84
CA GLU A 115 17.82 6.29 22.05
C GLU A 115 18.90 5.28 22.36
N THR A 116 20.12 5.73 22.61
CA THR A 116 21.20 4.84 23.06
C THR A 116 20.83 4.22 24.41
N VAL A 117 21.21 2.95 24.61
CA VAL A 117 21.09 2.32 25.92
C VAL A 117 22.25 2.84 26.78
N ASN A 118 21.95 3.75 27.71
CA ASN A 118 22.93 4.17 28.72
C ASN A 118 22.99 3.09 29.79
N ASN A 119 24.15 2.42 29.93
CA ASN A 119 24.41 1.43 30.97
C ASN A 119 25.40 1.98 32.01
#